data_AF-A0A383CQW5-F1
#
_entry.id   AF-A0A383CQW5-F1
#
_cell.length_a   1.000
_cell.length_b   1.000
_cell.length_c   1.000
_cell.angle_alpha   90.00
_cell.angle_beta   90.00
_cell.angle_gamma   90.00
#
_symmetry.space_group_name_H-M   'P 1'
#
loop_
_entity.id
_entity.type
_entity.pdbx_description
1 polymer ?
#
loop_
_entity_poly.entity_id
_entity_poly.type
_entity_poly.pdbx_seq_one_letter_code
_entity_poly.pdbx_strand_id
1 'polypeptide(L)'
;CEVSNCYDIGVTQITALELSGDNVVDDDIAHLLVTMHNDGPVCSTYPGLMITADVPGTSFPTEENESSVNWWYAMFADDTYFSDMVFTISPFVPPDTEITLTARSVIMGCLNEGCSEDPYCHDCPLTDPMSITITVGDFFPSQLGDSNFDGTMNILDIVLVVSLILNNTTYPPYNEENAIEIYLSNINQDNNIDVLDVVMLVDIILNP
;
A
#
# COMPACT_ATOMS: atom_id res chain seq x y z
N CYS A 1 -19.48 -16.36 8.42
CA CYS A 1 -18.04 -16.66 8.42
C CYS A 1 -17.71 -17.12 9.84
N GLU A 2 -17.02 -18.24 10.09
CA GLU A 2 -16.64 -18.54 11.48
C GLU A 2 -15.63 -17.49 11.94
N VAL A 3 -16.03 -16.61 12.86
CA VAL A 3 -15.17 -15.58 13.47
C VAL A 3 -13.87 -16.18 14.03
N SER A 4 -13.80 -17.49 14.29
CA SER A 4 -12.58 -18.17 14.72
C SER A 4 -11.49 -18.31 13.66
N ASN A 5 -11.78 -18.07 12.38
CA ASN A 5 -10.80 -18.13 11.30
C ASN A 5 -10.78 -16.74 10.63
N CYS A 6 -9.65 -16.01 10.68
CA CYS A 6 -9.48 -14.68 10.07
C CYS A 6 -10.01 -13.45 10.87
N TYR A 7 -9.94 -13.44 12.21
CA TYR A 7 -10.45 -12.30 12.99
C TYR A 7 -9.52 -11.10 13.11
N ASP A 8 -8.22 -11.26 12.82
CA ASP A 8 -7.20 -10.21 13.03
C ASP A 8 -6.37 -9.98 11.76
N ILE A 9 -7.09 -9.77 10.65
CA ILE A 9 -6.49 -9.41 9.36
C ILE A 9 -6.82 -7.96 9.09
N GLY A 10 -5.81 -7.11 9.12
CA GLY A 10 -6.01 -5.68 8.93
C GLY A 10 -5.02 -5.04 7.98
N VAL A 11 -5.20 -3.74 7.81
CA VAL A 11 -4.27 -2.86 7.12
C VAL A 11 -3.47 -2.13 8.20
N THR A 12 -2.15 -2.11 8.07
CA THR A 12 -1.23 -1.47 9.03
C THR A 12 -0.73 -0.14 8.49
N GLN A 13 -0.48 -0.07 7.20
CA GLN A 13 0.09 1.11 6.55
C GLN A 13 -0.54 1.27 5.17
N ILE A 14 -0.70 2.53 4.78
CA ILE A 14 -1.18 2.94 3.46
C ILE A 14 -0.47 4.23 3.07
N THR A 15 0.05 4.31 1.86
CA THR A 15 0.56 5.55 1.28
C THR A 15 0.43 5.53 -0.24
N ALA A 16 0.48 6.69 -0.87
CA ALA A 16 0.51 6.84 -2.32
C ALA A 16 1.80 7.53 -2.75
N LEU A 17 2.28 7.17 -3.93
CA LEU A 17 3.43 7.78 -4.57
C LEU A 17 3.31 7.69 -6.09
N GLU A 18 4.14 8.48 -6.74
CA GLU A 18 4.44 8.33 -8.16
C GLU A 18 5.84 7.69 -8.31
N LEU A 19 5.98 6.68 -9.17
CA LEU A 19 7.28 6.06 -9.44
C LEU A 19 8.10 6.81 -10.50
N SER A 20 7.43 7.56 -11.36
CA SER A 20 8.06 8.29 -12.47
C SER A 20 7.30 9.57 -12.74
N GLY A 21 7.94 10.72 -12.53
CA GLY A 21 7.33 12.03 -12.78
C GLY A 21 7.90 13.08 -11.84
N ASP A 22 7.07 14.05 -11.46
CA ASP A 22 7.42 15.19 -10.61
C ASP A 22 6.88 15.07 -9.17
N ASN A 23 6.33 13.90 -8.83
CA ASN A 23 5.71 13.58 -7.55
C ASN A 23 4.43 14.39 -7.26
N VAL A 24 3.76 14.94 -8.29
CA VAL A 24 2.50 15.69 -8.15
C VAL A 24 1.30 14.78 -8.44
N VAL A 25 0.22 14.98 -7.71
CA VAL A 25 -1.04 14.25 -7.89
C VAL A 25 -1.79 14.82 -9.10
N ASP A 26 -1.70 14.14 -10.26
CA ASP A 26 -2.37 14.54 -11.49
C ASP A 26 -2.82 13.32 -12.35
N ASP A 27 -2.88 13.47 -13.69
CA ASP A 27 -3.34 12.42 -14.61
C ASP A 27 -2.31 11.33 -14.95
N ASP A 28 -1.16 11.33 -14.26
CA ASP A 28 -0.15 10.28 -14.36
C ASP A 28 -0.48 9.00 -13.58
N ILE A 29 0.38 7.98 -13.77
CA ILE A 29 0.24 6.66 -13.17
C ILE A 29 0.79 6.71 -11.74
N ALA A 30 -0.11 6.57 -10.77
CA ALA A 30 0.23 6.53 -9.36
C ALA A 30 0.18 5.11 -8.79
N HIS A 31 0.88 4.92 -7.68
CA HIS A 31 0.98 3.68 -6.94
C HIS A 31 0.42 3.88 -5.53
N LEU A 32 -0.44 2.96 -5.09
CA LEU A 32 -0.95 2.87 -3.73
C LEU A 32 -0.31 1.66 -3.07
N LEU A 33 0.52 1.93 -2.07
CA LEU A 33 1.21 0.92 -1.29
C LEU A 33 0.41 0.63 -0.03
N VAL A 34 0.16 -0.65 0.23
CA VAL A 34 -0.61 -1.10 1.38
C VAL A 34 0.08 -2.28 2.05
N THR A 35 0.32 -2.15 3.34
CA THR A 35 0.80 -3.24 4.19
C THR A 35 -0.37 -3.82 4.97
N MET A 36 -0.50 -5.13 4.93
CA MET A 36 -1.49 -5.91 5.67
C MET A 36 -0.81 -6.90 6.61
N HIS A 37 -1.48 -7.22 7.69
CA HIS A 37 -1.06 -8.24 8.66
C HIS A 37 -2.12 -9.33 8.80
N ASN A 38 -1.71 -10.47 9.36
CA ASN A 38 -2.61 -11.42 9.96
C ASN A 38 -2.05 -11.88 11.31
N ASP A 39 -2.45 -11.18 12.38
CA ASP A 39 -2.07 -11.50 13.76
C ASP A 39 -3.00 -12.58 14.39
N GLY A 40 -3.92 -13.08 13.57
CA GLY A 40 -4.85 -14.13 13.91
C GLY A 40 -4.36 -15.52 13.47
N PRO A 41 -5.22 -16.53 13.56
CA PRO A 41 -4.92 -17.85 13.00
C PRO A 41 -4.81 -17.79 11.47
N VAL A 42 -4.26 -18.85 10.88
CA VAL A 42 -4.20 -19.01 9.41
C VAL A 42 -5.58 -18.78 8.81
N CYS A 43 -5.65 -17.84 7.88
CA CYS A 43 -6.85 -17.50 7.16
C CYS A 43 -6.85 -18.07 5.75
N SER A 44 -7.54 -19.19 5.55
CA SER A 44 -7.64 -19.88 4.26
C SER A 44 -8.99 -19.70 3.58
N THR A 45 -9.66 -18.57 3.80
CA THR A 45 -11.03 -18.29 3.31
C THR A 45 -11.06 -17.24 2.21
N TYR A 46 -9.97 -17.14 1.43
CA TYR A 46 -9.76 -16.08 0.45
C TYR A 46 -9.85 -14.67 1.07
N PRO A 47 -8.92 -14.32 1.97
CA PRO A 47 -8.79 -12.94 2.41
C PRO A 47 -8.35 -12.06 1.25
N GLY A 48 -8.72 -10.80 1.29
CA GLY A 48 -8.42 -9.83 0.26
C GLY A 48 -8.26 -8.41 0.78
N LEU A 49 -7.72 -7.57 -0.06
CA LEU A 49 -7.58 -6.14 0.11
C LEU A 49 -8.54 -5.46 -0.83
N MET A 50 -9.53 -4.75 -0.30
CA MET A 50 -10.40 -3.90 -1.09
C MET A 50 -9.98 -2.44 -0.95
N ILE A 51 -9.80 -1.79 -2.08
CA ILE A 51 -9.55 -0.35 -2.16
C ILE A 51 -10.73 0.36 -2.80
N THR A 52 -11.08 1.51 -2.23
CA THR A 52 -12.11 2.41 -2.75
C THR A 52 -11.59 3.83 -2.79
N ALA A 53 -12.07 4.63 -3.74
CA ALA A 53 -11.92 6.08 -3.76
C ALA A 53 -13.31 6.73 -3.59
N ASP A 54 -13.37 7.90 -2.95
CA ASP A 54 -14.60 8.67 -2.74
C ASP A 54 -14.93 9.62 -3.91
N VAL A 55 -13.95 9.93 -4.76
CA VAL A 55 -14.10 10.84 -5.90
C VAL A 55 -14.25 10.06 -7.22
N PRO A 56 -15.34 10.27 -7.99
CA PRO A 56 -15.46 9.77 -9.34
C PRO A 56 -14.36 10.36 -10.24
N GLY A 57 -13.75 9.52 -11.08
CA GLY A 57 -12.59 9.86 -11.89
C GLY A 57 -11.30 9.22 -11.38
N THR A 58 -11.27 8.69 -10.16
CA THR A 58 -10.19 7.83 -9.68
C THR A 58 -10.47 6.39 -10.09
N SER A 59 -9.55 5.78 -10.84
CA SER A 59 -9.72 4.45 -11.43
C SER A 59 -8.61 3.49 -11.02
N PHE A 60 -8.99 2.22 -10.85
CA PHE A 60 -8.07 1.12 -10.55
C PHE A 60 -8.01 0.15 -11.74
N PRO A 61 -7.00 -0.75 -11.82
CA PRO A 61 -6.70 -1.51 -13.03
C PRO A 61 -7.79 -2.53 -13.42
N THR A 62 -8.69 -2.87 -12.50
CA THR A 62 -9.74 -3.87 -12.76
C THR A 62 -10.93 -3.27 -13.50
N GLU A 63 -11.51 -2.17 -13.00
CA GLU A 63 -12.66 -1.47 -13.62
C GLU A 63 -12.64 0.03 -13.27
N GLU A 64 -13.06 0.89 -14.21
CA GLU A 64 -13.12 2.35 -14.01
C GLU A 64 -14.18 2.73 -12.96
N ASN A 65 -13.83 3.59 -12.01
CA ASN A 65 -14.71 4.07 -10.93
C ASN A 65 -15.30 2.97 -10.01
N GLU A 66 -14.73 1.77 -10.01
CA GLU A 66 -15.14 0.70 -9.11
C GLU A 66 -14.09 0.43 -8.03
N SER A 67 -14.50 -0.25 -6.96
CA SER A 67 -13.56 -0.76 -5.97
C SER A 67 -12.64 -1.80 -6.61
N SER A 68 -11.34 -1.75 -6.31
CA SER A 68 -10.41 -2.82 -6.64
C SER A 68 -10.34 -3.81 -5.49
N VAL A 69 -10.35 -5.11 -5.79
CA VAL A 69 -10.11 -6.14 -4.77
C VAL A 69 -9.01 -7.08 -5.20
N ASN A 70 -7.93 -7.12 -4.42
CA ASN A 70 -6.89 -8.13 -4.55
C ASN A 70 -7.21 -9.30 -3.62
N TRP A 71 -7.13 -10.54 -4.11
CA TRP A 71 -7.48 -11.75 -3.36
C TRP A 71 -6.23 -12.63 -3.17
N TRP A 72 -5.95 -13.01 -1.94
CA TRP A 72 -4.98 -14.07 -1.64
C TRP A 72 -5.70 -15.40 -1.41
N TYR A 73 -5.03 -16.50 -1.76
CA TYR A 73 -5.55 -17.84 -1.46
C TYR A 73 -5.67 -18.06 0.06
N ALA A 74 -4.65 -17.62 0.80
CA ALA A 74 -4.61 -17.64 2.25
C ALA A 74 -3.65 -16.56 2.78
N MET A 75 -3.90 -16.12 4.01
CA MET A 75 -2.94 -15.37 4.82
C MET A 75 -2.52 -16.25 6.00
N PHE A 76 -1.22 -16.52 6.16
CA PHE A 76 -0.74 -17.32 7.30
C PHE A 76 -0.72 -16.50 8.58
N ALA A 77 -0.69 -17.18 9.72
CA ALA A 77 -0.61 -16.52 11.02
C ALA A 77 0.76 -15.84 11.19
N ASP A 78 0.76 -14.66 11.81
CA ASP A 78 1.93 -13.82 12.09
C ASP A 78 2.71 -13.40 10.82
N ASP A 79 2.03 -13.37 9.66
CA ASP A 79 2.64 -13.00 8.37
C ASP A 79 2.17 -11.62 7.89
N THR A 80 3.08 -10.94 7.18
CA THR A 80 2.84 -9.65 6.53
C THR A 80 2.63 -9.83 5.03
N TYR A 81 1.65 -9.10 4.50
CA TYR A 81 1.35 -9.05 3.07
C TYR A 81 1.46 -7.62 2.58
N PHE A 82 2.11 -7.44 1.44
CA PHE A 82 2.30 -6.14 0.83
C PHE A 82 1.60 -6.10 -0.53
N SER A 83 0.91 -5.01 -0.80
CA SER A 83 0.27 -4.75 -2.07
C SER A 83 0.77 -3.41 -2.62
N ASP A 84 1.34 -3.46 -3.82
CA ASP A 84 1.52 -2.31 -4.69
C ASP A 84 0.42 -2.39 -5.75
N MET A 85 -0.44 -1.38 -5.81
CA MET A 85 -1.42 -1.26 -6.87
C MET A 85 -1.35 0.08 -7.59
N VAL A 86 -1.47 -0.01 -8.90
CA VAL A 86 -1.58 1.17 -9.75
C VAL A 86 -2.98 1.77 -9.61
N PHE A 87 -3.08 3.09 -9.66
CA PHE A 87 -4.33 3.82 -9.90
C PHE A 87 -4.07 5.04 -10.77
N THR A 88 -5.12 5.59 -11.36
CA THR A 88 -5.05 6.82 -12.17
C THR A 88 -6.13 7.79 -11.74
N ILE A 89 -5.88 9.08 -11.95
CA ILE A 89 -6.85 10.15 -11.72
C ILE A 89 -7.22 10.73 -13.08
N SER A 90 -8.51 10.88 -13.34
CA SER A 90 -8.98 11.46 -14.59
C SER A 90 -8.55 12.93 -14.69
N PRO A 91 -8.09 13.40 -15.86
CA PRO A 91 -7.74 14.81 -16.07
C PRO A 91 -8.94 15.77 -15.95
N PHE A 92 -10.15 15.24 -15.77
CA PHE A 92 -11.35 16.03 -15.51
C PHE A 92 -11.63 16.24 -14.03
N VAL A 93 -10.88 15.59 -13.13
CA VAL A 93 -10.94 15.90 -11.69
C VAL A 93 -10.28 17.28 -11.49
N PRO A 94 -10.99 18.27 -10.91
CA PRO A 94 -10.44 19.61 -10.76
C PRO A 94 -9.21 19.63 -9.83
N PRO A 95 -8.26 20.56 -10.03
CA PRO A 95 -7.24 20.88 -9.04
C PRO A 95 -7.84 21.23 -7.69
N ASP A 96 -7.07 21.04 -6.61
CA ASP A 96 -7.47 21.23 -5.21
C ASP A 96 -8.59 20.26 -4.74
N THR A 97 -8.91 19.22 -5.53
CA THR A 97 -9.85 18.18 -5.10
C THR A 97 -9.16 17.21 -4.15
N GLU A 98 -9.68 17.09 -2.94
CA GLU A 98 -9.29 16.06 -1.98
C GLU A 98 -9.91 14.71 -2.38
N ILE A 99 -9.07 13.69 -2.54
CA ILE A 99 -9.44 12.31 -2.85
C ILE A 99 -9.05 11.44 -1.65
N THR A 100 -10.02 10.76 -1.05
CA THR A 100 -9.80 9.80 0.03
C THR A 100 -9.74 8.38 -0.52
N LEU A 101 -8.56 7.78 -0.45
CA LEU A 101 -8.35 6.37 -0.74
C LEU A 101 -8.51 5.57 0.55
N THR A 102 -9.35 4.53 0.52
CA THR A 102 -9.61 3.69 1.70
C THR A 102 -9.24 2.25 1.39
N ALA A 103 -8.39 1.68 2.23
CA ALA A 103 -7.99 0.29 2.25
C ALA A 103 -8.71 -0.46 3.36
N ARG A 104 -9.36 -1.57 3.00
CA ARG A 104 -10.03 -2.45 3.96
C ARG A 104 -9.73 -3.90 3.65
N SER A 105 -9.52 -4.68 4.69
CA SER A 105 -9.47 -6.12 4.57
C SER A 105 -10.89 -6.65 4.31
N VAL A 106 -10.99 -7.67 3.47
CA VAL A 106 -12.26 -8.33 3.11
C VAL A 106 -12.04 -9.83 3.02
N ILE A 107 -13.12 -10.60 3.12
CA ILE A 107 -13.09 -12.05 2.92
C ILE A 107 -14.16 -12.40 1.89
N MET A 108 -13.81 -13.16 0.85
CA MET A 108 -14.73 -13.48 -0.26
C MET A 108 -16.01 -14.15 0.26
N GLY A 109 -15.88 -15.04 1.25
CA GLY A 109 -17.02 -15.70 1.89
C GLY A 109 -17.99 -14.75 2.62
N CYS A 110 -17.53 -13.59 3.06
CA CYS A 110 -18.32 -12.60 3.80
C CYS A 110 -18.95 -11.53 2.88
N LEU A 111 -18.51 -11.44 1.63
CA LEU A 111 -19.15 -10.63 0.58
C LEU A 111 -20.39 -11.29 -0.04
N ASN A 112 -20.60 -12.59 0.18
CA ASN A 112 -21.77 -13.29 -0.32
C ASN A 112 -23.00 -13.05 0.59
N GLU A 113 -24.17 -12.81 -0.02
CA GLU A 113 -25.47 -12.61 0.64
C GLU A 113 -25.99 -13.82 1.47
N GLY A 114 -25.22 -14.91 1.55
CA GLY A 114 -25.54 -16.13 2.30
C GLY A 114 -25.35 -16.04 3.82
N CYS A 115 -25.14 -14.84 4.36
CA CYS A 115 -24.93 -14.58 5.78
C CYS A 115 -26.24 -14.54 6.62
N SER A 116 -27.33 -15.15 6.14
CA SER A 116 -28.65 -15.03 6.77
C SER A 116 -28.78 -15.64 8.17
N GLU A 117 -27.88 -16.56 8.56
CA GLU A 117 -27.90 -17.22 9.87
C GLU A 117 -26.97 -16.58 10.92
N ASP A 118 -26.04 -15.72 10.49
CA ASP A 118 -25.06 -15.08 11.38
C ASP A 118 -25.07 -13.55 11.15
N PRO A 119 -25.66 -12.77 12.07
CA PRO A 119 -25.77 -11.31 11.95
C PRO A 119 -24.41 -10.59 11.86
N TYR A 120 -23.34 -11.22 12.34
CA TYR A 120 -21.99 -10.68 12.38
C TYR A 120 -21.11 -11.18 11.23
N CYS A 121 -21.66 -11.98 10.32
CA CYS A 121 -20.95 -12.55 9.17
C CYS A 121 -20.42 -11.49 8.19
N HIS A 122 -20.98 -10.28 8.21
CA HIS A 122 -20.50 -9.13 7.42
C HIS A 122 -19.47 -8.27 8.17
N ASP A 123 -19.24 -8.52 9.46
CA ASP A 123 -18.30 -7.76 10.29
C ASP A 123 -16.88 -8.36 10.26
N CYS A 124 -16.56 -9.18 9.25
CA CYS A 124 -15.25 -9.83 9.12
C CYS A 124 -14.48 -9.29 7.89
N PRO A 125 -13.19 -8.95 8.04
CA PRO A 125 -12.39 -8.94 9.28
C PRO A 125 -12.78 -7.81 10.23
N LEU A 126 -12.52 -7.98 11.53
CA LEU A 126 -12.89 -7.03 12.60
C LEU A 126 -11.85 -5.90 12.78
N THR A 127 -11.10 -5.59 11.73
CA THR A 127 -10.07 -4.54 11.76
C THR A 127 -10.60 -3.31 11.06
N ASP A 128 -10.38 -2.15 11.67
CA ASP A 128 -10.78 -0.89 11.05
C ASP A 128 -10.05 -0.65 9.72
N PRO A 129 -10.72 -0.06 8.72
CA PRO A 129 -10.06 0.34 7.49
C PRO A 129 -9.07 1.46 7.76
N MET A 130 -8.07 1.59 6.89
CA MET A 130 -7.17 2.74 6.86
C MET A 130 -7.46 3.59 5.64
N SER A 131 -7.31 4.90 5.77
CA SER A 131 -7.51 5.84 4.68
C SER A 131 -6.37 6.85 4.61
N ILE A 132 -6.07 7.30 3.40
CA ILE A 132 -5.23 8.46 3.14
C ILE A 132 -6.00 9.46 2.29
N THR A 133 -5.68 10.73 2.43
CA THR A 133 -6.20 11.79 1.57
C THR A 133 -5.05 12.37 0.75
N ILE A 134 -5.26 12.46 -0.55
CA ILE A 134 -4.36 13.13 -1.50
C ILE A 134 -5.12 14.29 -2.15
N THR A 135 -4.41 15.32 -2.58
CA THR A 135 -5.03 16.51 -3.18
C THR A 135 -4.50 16.71 -4.59
N VAL A 136 -5.40 16.82 -5.57
CA VAL A 136 -5.00 17.03 -6.97
C VAL A 136 -4.22 18.34 -7.11
N GLY A 137 -3.01 18.26 -7.65
CA GLY A 137 -2.07 19.38 -7.80
C GLY A 137 -1.10 19.58 -6.65
N ASP A 138 -1.24 18.83 -5.54
CA ASP A 138 -0.24 18.78 -4.47
C ASP A 138 0.72 17.59 -4.67
N PHE A 139 1.78 17.52 -3.86
CA PHE A 139 2.69 16.38 -3.87
C PHE A 139 2.05 15.13 -3.25
N PHE A 140 2.44 13.95 -3.75
CA PHE A 140 2.11 12.69 -3.08
C PHE A 140 2.69 12.63 -1.64
N PRO A 141 2.03 11.90 -0.72
CA PRO A 141 2.46 11.79 0.67
C PRO A 141 3.76 10.98 0.85
N SER A 142 4.24 10.30 -0.19
CA SER A 142 5.50 9.58 -0.17
C SER A 142 6.18 9.66 -1.53
N GLN A 143 7.50 9.53 -1.52
CA GLN A 143 8.33 9.59 -2.72
C GLN A 143 9.35 8.46 -2.70
N LEU A 144 9.61 7.85 -3.85
CA LEU A 144 10.64 6.84 -3.97
C LEU A 144 12.01 7.41 -3.58
N GLY A 145 12.71 6.72 -2.67
CA GLY A 145 13.99 7.17 -2.12
C GLY A 145 13.92 7.95 -0.81
N ASP A 146 12.78 8.54 -0.44
CA ASP A 146 12.53 9.12 0.90
C ASP A 146 12.26 7.98 1.89
N SER A 147 13.32 7.23 2.19
CA SER A 147 13.27 5.93 2.83
C SER A 147 12.74 6.03 4.26
N ASN A 148 12.98 7.14 4.95
CA ASN A 148 12.52 7.34 6.33
C ASN A 148 11.16 8.05 6.45
N PHE A 149 10.50 8.35 5.32
CA PHE A 149 9.20 9.02 5.24
C PHE A 149 9.14 10.39 5.93
N ASP A 150 10.24 11.12 5.96
CA ASP A 150 10.27 12.45 6.58
C ASP A 150 9.90 13.59 5.60
N GLY A 151 9.63 13.23 4.34
CA GLY A 151 9.28 14.15 3.26
C GLY A 151 10.49 14.84 2.65
N THR A 152 11.72 14.47 3.04
CA THR A 152 12.95 15.11 2.55
C THR A 152 14.02 14.11 2.18
N MET A 153 14.27 13.97 0.87
CA MET A 153 15.36 13.13 0.39
C MET A 153 16.73 13.71 0.73
N ASN A 154 17.45 13.08 1.66
CA ASN A 154 18.71 13.55 2.19
C ASN A 154 19.64 12.40 2.64
N ILE A 155 20.75 12.74 3.30
CA ILE A 155 21.75 11.75 3.73
C ILE A 155 21.22 10.73 4.75
N LEU A 156 20.15 11.05 5.48
CA LEU A 156 19.51 10.14 6.42
C LEU A 156 18.86 8.95 5.71
N ASP A 157 18.30 9.14 4.51
CA ASP A 157 17.78 8.04 3.69
C ASP A 157 18.89 7.08 3.29
N ILE A 158 20.02 7.62 2.83
CA ILE A 158 21.20 6.80 2.51
C ILE A 158 21.66 5.98 3.71
N VAL A 159 21.69 6.58 4.91
CA VAL A 159 22.07 5.87 6.13
C VAL A 159 21.10 4.72 6.42
N LEU A 160 19.81 4.93 6.19
CA LEU A 160 18.79 3.90 6.36
C LEU A 160 18.96 2.77 5.35
N VAL A 161 19.12 3.07 4.06
CA VAL A 161 19.38 2.05 3.02
C VAL A 161 20.64 1.25 3.35
N VAL A 162 21.73 1.90 3.77
CA VAL A 162 22.96 1.19 4.20
C VAL A 162 22.68 0.29 5.41
N SER A 163 21.85 0.72 6.36
CA SER A 163 21.45 -0.11 7.51
C SER A 163 20.67 -1.35 7.06
N LEU A 164 19.75 -1.20 6.11
CA LEU A 164 19.00 -2.31 5.51
C LEU A 164 19.94 -3.33 4.83
N ILE A 165 20.90 -2.85 4.03
CA ILE A 165 21.94 -3.69 3.40
C ILE A 165 22.73 -4.47 4.46
N LEU A 166 23.19 -3.80 5.51
CA LEU A 166 24.01 -4.42 6.57
C LEU A 166 23.23 -5.45 7.39
N ASN A 167 21.93 -5.23 7.59
CA ASN A 167 21.04 -6.16 8.29
C ASN A 167 20.56 -7.31 7.39
N ASN A 168 20.95 -7.34 6.11
CA ASN A 168 20.53 -8.33 5.13
C ASN A 168 19.00 -8.45 5.07
N THR A 169 18.30 -7.31 5.16
CA THR A 169 16.86 -7.24 4.96
C THR A 169 16.59 -7.40 3.46
N THR A 170 15.95 -8.51 3.09
CA THR A 170 15.59 -8.79 1.70
C THR A 170 14.12 -8.49 1.43
N TYR A 171 13.88 -7.83 0.31
CA TYR A 171 12.58 -7.68 -0.33
C TYR A 171 12.18 -9.02 -1.01
N PRO A 172 10.90 -9.42 -0.94
CA PRO A 172 10.18 -9.98 0.21
C PRO A 172 10.82 -11.25 0.83
N PRO A 173 10.47 -11.63 2.09
CA PRO A 173 9.34 -11.16 2.89
C PRO A 173 9.61 -9.87 3.69
N TYR A 174 8.62 -8.98 3.73
CA TYR A 174 8.67 -7.75 4.51
C TYR A 174 8.35 -8.01 5.98
N ASN A 175 9.02 -7.29 6.87
CA ASN A 175 8.49 -7.05 8.20
C ASN A 175 7.37 -6.00 8.08
N GLU A 176 6.25 -6.23 8.74
CA GLU A 176 5.09 -5.32 8.80
C GLU A 176 5.47 -3.86 9.06
N GLU A 177 6.37 -3.61 10.00
CA GLU A 177 6.75 -2.25 10.40
C GLU A 177 7.48 -1.50 9.27
N ASN A 178 8.21 -2.22 8.42
CA ASN A 178 9.16 -1.65 7.48
C ASN A 178 8.84 -2.00 6.01
N ALA A 179 7.66 -2.53 5.71
CA ALA A 179 7.35 -3.00 4.35
C ALA A 179 7.41 -1.85 3.33
N ILE A 180 6.78 -0.71 3.64
CA ILE A 180 6.85 0.48 2.78
C ILE A 180 8.27 1.06 2.80
N GLU A 181 8.96 1.07 3.95
CA GLU A 181 10.35 1.57 4.08
C GLU A 181 11.29 0.85 3.11
N ILE A 182 11.22 -0.48 3.09
CA ILE A 182 12.00 -1.32 2.18
C ILE A 182 11.59 -1.05 0.73
N TYR A 183 10.29 -0.87 0.44
CA TYR A 183 9.85 -0.52 -0.90
C TYR A 183 10.43 0.82 -1.38
N LEU A 184 10.37 1.87 -0.54
CA LEU A 184 10.92 3.18 -0.90
C LEU A 184 12.44 3.19 -1.02
N SER A 185 13.11 2.34 -0.23
CA SER A 185 14.56 2.16 -0.26
C SER A 185 15.07 1.49 -1.53
N ASN A 186 14.23 0.69 -2.19
CA ASN A 186 14.52 -0.01 -3.45
C ASN A 186 14.32 0.94 -4.63
N ILE A 187 15.09 2.02 -4.71
CA ILE A 187 14.84 3.12 -5.65
C ILE A 187 14.92 2.70 -7.12
N ASN A 188 15.63 1.62 -7.43
CA ASN A 188 15.68 1.08 -8.79
C ASN A 188 14.60 0.02 -9.08
N GLN A 189 13.83 -0.36 -8.06
CA GLN A 189 12.75 -1.35 -8.08
C GLN A 189 13.18 -2.70 -8.69
N ASP A 190 14.44 -3.11 -8.50
CA ASP A 190 14.98 -4.37 -9.05
C ASP A 190 14.77 -5.59 -8.13
N ASN A 191 14.12 -5.35 -6.99
CA ASN A 191 13.83 -6.28 -5.90
C ASN A 191 15.02 -6.62 -5.00
N ASN A 192 16.15 -5.91 -5.12
CA ASN A 192 17.28 -6.00 -4.20
C ASN A 192 17.52 -4.64 -3.56
N ILE A 193 17.82 -4.65 -2.25
CA ILE A 193 18.36 -3.47 -1.58
C ILE A 193 19.88 -3.62 -1.56
N ASP A 194 20.58 -2.84 -2.37
CA ASP A 194 22.02 -2.90 -2.46
C ASP A 194 22.70 -1.54 -2.73
N VAL A 195 23.98 -1.59 -3.07
CA VAL A 195 24.77 -0.37 -3.29
C VAL A 195 24.29 0.46 -4.48
N LEU A 196 23.56 -0.14 -5.43
CA LEU A 196 22.99 0.59 -6.56
C LEU A 196 21.93 1.58 -6.08
N ASP A 197 21.10 1.22 -5.11
CA ASP A 197 20.11 2.12 -4.52
C ASP A 197 20.77 3.33 -3.84
N VAL A 198 21.83 3.07 -3.08
CA VAL A 198 22.63 4.12 -2.44
C VAL A 198 23.24 5.06 -3.47
N VAL A 199 23.80 4.54 -4.55
CA VAL A 199 24.41 5.36 -5.61
C VAL A 199 23.37 6.24 -6.29
N MET A 200 22.17 5.72 -6.53
CA MET A 200 21.07 6.49 -7.13
C MET A 200 20.57 7.60 -6.20
N LEU A 201 20.41 7.33 -4.91
CA LEU A 201 20.07 8.35 -3.92
C LEU A 201 21.12 9.46 -3.85
N VAL A 202 22.41 9.09 -3.83
CA VAL A 202 23.51 10.08 -3.83
C VAL A 202 23.44 10.95 -5.09
N ASP A 203 23.16 10.36 -6.25
CA ASP A 203 23.04 11.11 -7.51
C ASP A 203 21.90 12.13 -7.46
N ILE A 204 20.72 11.72 -6.97
CA ILE A 204 19.54 12.61 -6.82
C ILE A 204 19.83 13.74 -5.82
N ILE A 205 20.42 13.43 -4.67
CA ILE A 205 20.72 14.43 -3.63
C ILE A 205 21.76 15.46 -4.09
N LEU A 206 22.75 15.03 -4.88
CA LEU A 206 23.81 15.92 -5.36
C LEU A 206 23.43 16.67 -6.64
N ASN A 207 22.45 16.18 -7.40
CA ASN A 207 21.96 16.76 -8.65
C ASN A 207 20.43 17.03 -8.62
N PRO A 208 19.95 17.94 -7.75
CA PRO A 208 18.53 18.26 -7.60
C PRO A 208 17.96 19.04 -8.79
#